data_AF-A0A7Y8FJA8-F1
#
_entry.id   AF-A0A7Y8FJA8-F1
#
_cell.length_a   1.000
_cell.length_b   1.000
_cell.length_c   1.000
_cell.angle_alpha   90.00
_cell.angle_beta   90.00
_cell.angle_gamma   90.00
#
_symmetry.space_group_name_H-M   'P 1'
#
loop_
_entity.id
_entity.type
_entity.pdbx_description
1 polymer ?
#
loop_
_entity_poly.entity_id
_entity_poly.type
_entity_poly.pdbx_seq_one_letter_code
_entity_poly.pdbx_strand_id
1 'polypeptide(L)'
;AGIVLLGAVLFWYSLYSWSPFTITATDAWNGLVHQGSVGGNMAYIVAQLRVPRALCAALVGACLGLAGALMQGITRNRLASPSLFGVTAGAALGLALFSTDLVAPPFAG
;
A
#
# COMPACT_ATOMS: atom_id res chain seq x y z
N ALA A 1 2.48 21.69 -0.41
CA ALA A 1 1.85 21.55 0.91
C ALA A 1 0.51 20.81 0.86
N GLY A 2 -0.46 21.25 0.04
CA GLY A 2 -1.82 20.68 0.03
C GLY A 2 -1.91 19.16 -0.21
N ILE A 3 -1.20 18.63 -1.22
CA ILE A 3 -1.23 17.18 -1.53
C ILE A 3 -0.67 16.31 -0.39
N VAL A 4 0.41 16.77 0.26
CA VAL A 4 1.02 16.04 1.38
C VAL A 4 0.07 16.02 2.58
N LEU A 5 -0.57 17.15 2.88
CA LEU A 5 -1.58 17.24 3.94
C LEU A 5 -2.79 16.37 3.65
N LEU A 6 -3.29 16.39 2.41
CA LEU A 6 -4.38 15.53 1.98
C LEU A 6 -4.00 14.05 2.14
N GLY A 7 -2.80 13.66 1.71
CA GLY A 7 -2.28 12.31 1.89
C GLY A 7 -2.21 11.88 3.36
N ALA A 8 -1.73 12.77 4.24
CA ALA A 8 -1.68 12.51 5.67
C ALA A 8 -3.08 12.36 6.31
N VAL A 9 -4.04 13.19 5.91
CA VAL A 9 -5.44 13.12 6.37
C VAL A 9 -6.10 11.82 5.88
N LEU A 10 -5.90 11.44 4.62
CA LEU A 10 -6.43 10.19 4.06
C LEU A 10 -5.79 8.97 4.70
N PHE A 11 -4.49 8.99 4.96
CA PHE A 11 -3.79 7.95 5.70
C PHE A 11 -4.38 7.77 7.10
N TRP A 12 -4.54 8.87 7.84
CA TRP A 12 -5.15 8.86 9.17
C TRP A 12 -6.58 8.30 9.15
N TYR A 13 -7.42 8.80 8.22
CA TYR A 13 -8.78 8.32 8.04
C TYR A 13 -8.84 6.81 7.70
N SER A 14 -7.89 6.31 6.90
CA SER A 14 -7.82 4.90 6.53
C SER A 14 -7.56 3.97 7.71
N LEU A 15 -6.97 4.43 8.81
CA LEU A 15 -6.60 3.55 9.92
C LEU A 15 -7.81 3.07 10.73
N TYR A 16 -8.89 3.85 10.80
CA TYR A 16 -10.10 3.50 11.54
C TYR A 16 -11.35 3.36 10.67
N SER A 17 -11.37 3.92 9.45
CA SER A 17 -12.51 3.76 8.53
C SER A 17 -12.60 2.35 7.96
N TRP A 18 -13.81 1.98 7.51
CA TRP A 18 -14.12 0.69 6.86
C TRP A 18 -13.65 -0.53 7.67
N SER A 19 -13.87 -0.51 8.98
CA SER A 19 -13.58 -1.64 9.86
C SER A 19 -14.84 -2.45 10.14
N PRO A 20 -14.80 -3.79 10.00
CA PRO A 20 -15.83 -4.69 10.53
C PRO A 20 -15.89 -4.65 12.06
N PHE A 21 -14.81 -4.21 12.71
CA PHE A 21 -14.66 -4.08 14.16
C PHE A 21 -14.76 -2.61 14.57
N THR A 22 -15.35 -2.31 15.72
CA THR A 22 -15.43 -0.95 16.27
C THR A 22 -14.04 -0.47 16.74
N ILE A 23 -13.24 0.09 15.82
CA ILE A 23 -11.93 0.67 16.10
C ILE A 23 -12.13 2.16 16.37
N THR A 24 -11.74 2.62 17.56
CA THR A 24 -11.85 4.04 17.92
C THR A 24 -10.61 4.80 17.43
N ALA A 25 -10.73 6.11 17.19
CA ALA A 25 -9.59 6.96 16.81
C ALA A 25 -8.44 6.90 17.84
N THR A 26 -8.76 6.66 19.11
CA THR A 26 -7.79 6.44 20.20
C THR A 26 -7.02 5.13 20.03
N ASP A 27 -7.65 4.06 19.54
CA ASP A 27 -6.98 2.78 19.26
C ASP A 27 -6.05 2.88 18.07
N ALA A 28 -6.41 3.69 17.07
CA ALA A 28 -5.54 3.99 15.93
C ALA A 28 -4.30 4.80 16.35
N TRP A 29 -4.48 5.81 17.22
CA TRP A 29 -3.36 6.55 17.81
C TRP A 29 -2.44 5.64 18.63
N ASN A 30 -3.02 4.80 19.48
CA ASN A 30 -2.27 3.86 20.31
C ASN A 30 -1.57 2.79 19.47
N GLY A 31 -2.17 2.31 18.39
CA GLY A 31 -1.53 1.38 17.45
C GLY A 31 -0.34 1.99 16.71
N LEU A 32 -0.33 3.30 16.48
CA LEU A 32 0.80 4.01 15.88
C LEU A 32 1.93 4.27 16.87
N VAL A 33 1.62 4.76 18.07
CA VAL A 33 2.61 5.27 19.04
C VAL A 33 3.02 4.22 20.06
N HIS A 34 2.10 3.37 20.49
CA HIS A 34 2.29 2.37 21.56
C HIS A 34 2.05 0.96 21.00
N GLN A 35 2.98 0.51 20.14
CA GLN A 35 2.95 -0.83 19.55
C GLN A 35 3.13 -1.91 20.65
N GLY A 36 2.02 -2.35 21.26
CA GLY A 36 1.96 -3.51 22.15
C GLY A 36 1.99 -3.25 23.67
N SER A 37 2.09 -2.00 24.14
CA SER A 37 2.25 -1.75 25.59
C SER A 37 0.95 -1.39 26.34
N VAL A 38 -0.08 -0.83 25.68
CA VAL A 38 -1.25 -0.26 26.39
C VAL A 38 -2.59 -0.44 25.65
N GLY A 39 -2.60 -0.64 24.34
CA GLY A 39 -3.85 -0.83 23.57
C GLY A 39 -4.10 -2.32 23.31
N GLY A 40 -5.26 -2.85 23.72
CA GLY A 40 -5.63 -4.26 23.51
C GLY A 40 -5.65 -4.71 22.04
N ASN A 41 -6.23 -5.88 21.76
CA ASN A 41 -6.19 -6.56 20.46
C ASN A 41 -6.44 -5.66 19.22
N MET A 42 -7.29 -4.63 19.35
CA MET A 42 -7.60 -3.69 18.26
C MET A 42 -6.40 -2.81 17.86
N ALA A 43 -5.65 -2.28 18.83
CA ALA A 43 -4.47 -1.45 18.54
C ALA A 43 -3.35 -2.27 17.87
N TYR A 44 -3.23 -3.55 18.26
CA TYR A 44 -2.30 -4.48 17.63
C TYR A 44 -2.65 -4.76 16.16
N ILE A 45 -3.93 -4.99 15.84
CA ILE A 45 -4.39 -5.16 14.46
C ILE A 45 -4.11 -3.91 13.62
N VAL A 46 -4.31 -2.71 14.19
CA VAL A 46 -3.97 -1.47 13.48
C VAL A 46 -2.48 -1.43 13.18
N ALA A 47 -1.63 -1.70 14.16
CA ALA A 47 -0.17 -1.65 14.02
C ALA A 47 0.38 -2.67 13.02
N GLN A 48 -0.07 -3.92 13.09
CA GLN A 48 0.53 -5.04 12.34
C GLN A 48 -0.11 -5.28 10.97
N LEU A 49 -1.36 -4.85 10.76
CA LEU A 49 -2.06 -5.11 9.51
C LEU A 49 -2.40 -3.83 8.75
N ARG A 50 -2.97 -2.83 9.43
CA ARG A 50 -3.51 -1.62 8.75
C ARG A 50 -2.43 -0.62 8.39
N VAL A 51 -1.52 -0.32 9.32
CA VAL A 51 -0.40 0.60 9.09
C VAL A 51 0.49 0.14 7.93
N PRO A 52 1.02 -1.10 7.90
CA PRO A 52 1.87 -1.54 6.78
C PRO A 52 1.10 -1.55 5.46
N ARG A 53 -0.18 -1.95 5.46
CA ARG A 53 -1.01 -1.92 4.24
C ARG A 53 -1.23 -0.51 3.72
N ALA A 54 -1.54 0.45 4.58
CA ALA A 54 -1.75 1.84 4.20
C ALA A 54 -0.46 2.49 3.69
N LEU A 55 0.69 2.18 4.29
CA LEU A 55 2.01 2.59 3.80
C LEU A 55 2.31 2.01 2.41
N CYS A 56 2.11 0.70 2.22
CA CYS A 56 2.26 0.06 0.91
C CYS A 56 1.36 0.70 -0.14
N ALA A 57 0.09 0.97 0.18
CA ALA A 57 -0.83 1.64 -0.74
C ALA A 57 -0.36 3.05 -1.13
N ALA A 58 0.14 3.84 -0.18
CA ALA A 58 0.68 5.17 -0.43
C ALA A 58 1.93 5.13 -1.32
N LEU A 59 2.87 4.21 -1.03
CA LEU A 59 4.09 4.04 -1.81
C LEU A 59 3.79 3.55 -3.24
N VAL A 60 2.94 2.53 -3.39
CA VAL A 60 2.53 2.02 -4.70
C VAL A 60 1.82 3.11 -5.50
N GLY A 61 0.90 3.86 -4.89
CA GLY A 61 0.23 4.99 -5.51
C GLY A 61 1.20 6.08 -5.98
N ALA A 62 2.20 6.42 -5.17
CA ALA A 62 3.23 7.39 -5.53
C ALA A 62 4.06 6.90 -6.72
N CYS A 63 4.51 5.64 -6.71
CA CYS A 63 5.24 5.03 -7.82
C CYS A 63 4.43 5.01 -9.11
N LEU A 64 3.14 4.65 -9.04
CA LEU A 64 2.24 4.65 -10.20
C LEU A 64 2.00 6.06 -10.75
N GLY A 65 1.81 7.05 -9.87
CA GLY A 65 1.67 8.45 -10.25
C GLY A 65 2.93 8.99 -10.94
N LEU A 66 4.11 8.65 -10.41
CA LEU A 66 5.40 9.05 -10.96
C LEU A 66 5.65 8.37 -12.32
N ALA A 67 5.40 7.06 -12.43
CA ALA A 67 5.48 6.33 -13.69
C ALA A 67 4.56 6.94 -14.75
N GLY A 68 3.32 7.29 -14.38
CA GLY A 68 2.36 7.98 -15.24
C GLY A 68 2.87 9.34 -15.73
N ALA A 69 3.38 10.17 -14.81
CA ALA A 69 3.93 11.48 -15.14
C ALA A 69 5.15 11.39 -16.07
N LEU A 70 6.06 10.44 -15.82
CA LEU A 70 7.21 10.20 -16.69
C LEU A 70 6.78 9.75 -18.09
N MET A 71 5.83 8.82 -18.17
CA MET A 71 5.33 8.31 -19.44
C MET A 71 4.65 9.41 -20.27
N GLN A 72 3.80 10.21 -19.63
CA GLN A 72 3.16 11.38 -20.25
C GLN A 72 4.20 12.42 -20.69
N GLY A 73 5.30 12.60 -19.93
CA GLY A 73 6.39 13.51 -20.26
C GLY A 73 7.24 13.07 -21.45
N ILE A 74 7.65 11.79 -21.51
CA ILE A 74 8.48 11.24 -22.58
C ILE A 74 7.71 11.20 -23.90
N THR A 75 6.47 10.71 -23.87
CA THR A 75 5.63 10.61 -25.07
C THR A 75 5.02 11.95 -25.50
N ARG A 76 5.10 12.96 -24.63
CA ARG A 76 4.39 14.25 -24.75
C ARG A 76 2.89 14.06 -25.04
N ASN A 77 2.31 12.96 -24.54
CA ASN A 77 0.91 12.61 -24.70
C ASN A 77 0.26 12.40 -23.34
N ARG A 78 -0.69 13.29 -22.99
CA ARG A 78 -1.40 13.26 -21.69
C ARG A 78 -2.30 12.03 -21.51
N LEU A 79 -2.55 11.26 -22.58
CA LEU A 79 -3.31 10.01 -22.57
C LEU A 79 -2.41 8.77 -22.43
N ALA A 80 -1.08 8.92 -22.49
CA ALA A 80 -0.17 7.80 -22.40
C ALA A 80 -0.15 7.21 -20.99
N SER A 81 -0.25 5.88 -20.89
CA SER A 81 -0.19 5.14 -19.62
C SER A 81 1.02 4.19 -19.58
N PRO A 82 1.65 3.99 -18.41
CA PRO A 82 2.80 3.07 -18.27
C PRO A 82 2.46 1.62 -18.58
N SER A 83 1.18 1.24 -18.46
CA SER A 83 0.68 -0.11 -18.76
C SER A 83 0.90 -0.52 -20.22
N LEU A 84 1.08 0.43 -21.15
CA LEU A 84 1.30 0.15 -22.57
C LEU A 84 2.67 -0.49 -22.87
N PHE A 85 3.65 -0.39 -21.95
CA PHE A 85 4.98 -0.98 -22.14
C PHE A 85 5.14 -2.39 -21.55
N GLY A 86 4.04 -3.09 -21.27
CA GLY A 86 4.09 -4.51 -20.87
C GLY A 86 4.55 -4.78 -19.43
N VAL A 87 4.73 -3.73 -18.61
CA VAL A 87 5.14 -3.85 -17.19
C VAL A 87 4.16 -4.74 -16.39
N THR A 88 2.86 -4.63 -16.67
CA THR A 88 1.82 -5.45 -16.02
C THR A 88 1.91 -6.92 -16.42
N ALA A 89 2.16 -7.19 -17.71
CA ALA A 89 2.32 -8.55 -18.23
C ALA A 89 3.59 -9.21 -17.68
N GLY A 90 4.71 -8.47 -17.61
CA GLY A 90 5.95 -8.95 -16.99
C GLY A 90 5.80 -9.26 -15.50
N ALA A 91 5.10 -8.39 -14.75
CA ALA A 91 4.81 -8.63 -13.34
C ALA A 91 3.93 -9.88 -13.12
N ALA A 92 2.89 -10.07 -13.96
CA ALA A 92 2.03 -11.24 -13.89
C ALA A 92 2.78 -12.54 -14.21
N LEU A 93 3.67 -12.52 -15.22
CA LEU A 93 4.54 -13.65 -15.53
C LEU A 93 5.48 -13.98 -14.36
N GLY A 94 6.13 -12.96 -13.78
CA GLY A 94 7.01 -13.14 -12.62
C GLY A 94 6.29 -13.75 -11.43
N LEU A 95 5.07 -13.29 -11.14
CA LEU A 95 4.21 -13.88 -10.10
C LEU A 95 3.87 -15.34 -10.40
N ALA A 96 3.50 -15.68 -11.63
CA ALA A 96 3.16 -17.04 -12.03
C ALA A 96 4.36 -18.00 -11.89
N LEU A 97 5.54 -17.56 -12.31
CA LEU A 97 6.78 -18.34 -12.18
C LEU A 97 7.19 -18.52 -10.71
N PHE A 98 6.99 -17.51 -9.88
CA PHE A 98 7.26 -17.61 -8.44
C PHE A 98 6.26 -18.53 -7.73
N SER A 99 4.97 -18.43 -8.05
CA SER A 99 3.91 -19.23 -7.40
C SER A 99 3.92 -20.71 -7.77
N THR A 100 4.63 -21.08 -8.84
CA THR A 100 4.75 -22.48 -9.30
C THR A 100 6.01 -23.16 -8.77
N ASP A 101 6.76 -22.51 -7.86
CA ASP A 101 8.03 -22.99 -7.30
C ASP A 101 9.08 -23.34 -8.37
N LEU A 102 8.89 -22.81 -9.59
CA LEU A 102 9.82 -23.00 -10.71
C LEU A 102 11.08 -22.14 -10.52
N VAL A 103 10.94 -21.03 -9.79
CA VAL A 103 11.99 -20.03 -9.53
C VAL A 103 12.43 -20.00 -8.07
N ALA A 104 11.55 -20.34 -7.13
CA ALA A 104 11.87 -20.42 -5.70
C ALA A 104 11.82 -21.90 -5.26
N PRO A 105 12.75 -22.38 -4.42
CA PRO A 105 12.66 -23.73 -3.86
C PRO A 105 11.33 -23.86 -3.10
N PRO A 106 10.73 -25.06 -3.06
CA PRO A 106 9.48 -25.28 -2.36
C PRO A 106 9.62 -24.74 -0.94
N PHE A 107 8.61 -24.00 -0.48
CA PHE A 107 8.54 -23.54 0.90
C PHE A 107 8.77 -24.76 1.80
N ALA A 108 9.95 -24.86 2.40
CA ALA A 108 10.26 -25.89 3.38
C ALA A 108 9.46 -25.56 4.64
N GLY A 109 8.21 -26.02 4.67
CA GLY A 109 7.30 -26.00 5.81
C GLY A 109 6.89 -27.42 6.15
#